data_AF-A0AAW8NGQ8-F1
#
_entry.id   AF-A0AAW8NGQ8-F1
#
_cell.length_a   1.000
_cell.length_b   1.000
_cell.length_c   1.000
_cell.angle_alpha   90.00
_cell.angle_beta   90.00
_cell.angle_gamma   90.00
#
_symmetry.space_group_name_H-M   'P 1'
#
loop_
_entity.id
_entity.type
_entity.pdbx_description
1 polymer ?
#
loop_
_entity_poly.entity_id
_entity_poly.type
_entity_poly.pdbx_seq_one_letter_code
_entity_poly.pdbx_strand_id
1 'polypeptide(L)'
;MDFWTWLATVLSAEKAPWWGIPGVTATATILGAAVAYLSTRASDRRKTKIEDRRRWDQDVRKHGAEFLSAVDEYIDALDAFQRRFRADGGKFYITRDEATDRLMPTIHVEQARVNTAKVTIREALSHLSFLAPRALNESAGNLSDFAMGRDRRNRITEEFMNEYQAVRQEVVVELRKAIKVVER
;
A
#
# COMPACT_ATOMS: atom_id res chain seq x y z
N MET A 1 -42.57 5.23 -39.29
CA MET A 1 -42.34 6.67 -39.49
C MET A 1 -40.90 6.93 -39.10
N ASP A 2 -40.05 7.27 -40.06
CA ASP A 2 -38.63 7.52 -39.80
C ASP A 2 -38.44 8.88 -39.13
N PHE A 3 -37.52 8.94 -38.17
CA PHE A 3 -37.15 10.17 -37.46
C PHE A 3 -36.94 11.34 -38.43
N TRP A 4 -36.27 11.08 -39.55
CA TRP A 4 -36.01 12.08 -40.60
C TRP A 4 -37.28 12.60 -41.29
N THR A 5 -38.27 11.74 -41.57
CA THR A 5 -39.56 12.16 -42.14
C THR A 5 -40.41 12.97 -41.16
N TRP A 6 -40.39 12.63 -39.87
CA TRP A 6 -41.06 13.42 -38.83
C TRP A 6 -40.42 14.80 -38.66
N LEU A 7 -39.08 14.85 -38.64
CA LEU A 7 -38.32 16.10 -38.50
C LEU A 7 -38.51 17.03 -39.70
N ALA A 8 -38.52 16.50 -40.92
CA ALA A 8 -38.82 17.27 -42.14
C ALA A 8 -40.25 17.85 -42.11
N THR A 9 -41.24 17.08 -41.62
CA THR A 9 -42.63 17.54 -41.53
C THR A 9 -42.80 18.67 -40.51
N VAL A 10 -42.10 18.61 -39.38
CA VAL A 10 -42.07 19.67 -38.35
C VAL A 10 -41.37 20.93 -38.89
N LEU A 11 -40.31 20.77 -39.68
CA LEU A 11 -39.55 21.90 -40.26
C LEU A 11 -40.22 22.53 -41.48
N SER A 12 -41.04 21.80 -42.24
CA SER A 12 -41.74 22.29 -43.45
C SER A 12 -43.10 22.96 -43.19
N ALA A 13 -43.50 23.16 -41.93
CA ALA A 13 -44.72 23.90 -41.62
C ALA A 13 -44.53 25.42 -41.88
N GLU A 14 -44.88 25.88 -43.09
CA GLU A 14 -44.76 27.27 -43.57
C GLU A 14 -45.40 28.37 -42.69
N LYS A 15 -46.15 28.01 -41.65
CA LYS A 15 -46.77 28.93 -40.67
C LYS A 15 -46.71 28.38 -39.24
N ALA A 16 -45.54 27.98 -38.76
CA ALA A 16 -45.37 27.74 -37.33
C ALA A 16 -45.61 29.05 -36.54
N PRO A 17 -46.42 29.06 -35.46
CA PRO A 17 -46.60 30.25 -34.64
C PRO A 17 -45.24 30.70 -34.08
N TRP A 18 -44.97 32.01 -34.07
CA TRP A 18 -43.67 32.59 -33.69
C TRP A 18 -43.19 32.20 -32.28
N TRP A 19 -44.08 31.73 -31.42
CA TRP A 19 -43.79 31.17 -30.10
C TRP A 19 -43.27 29.72 -30.11
N GLY A 20 -43.38 29.00 -31.23
CA GLY A 20 -42.98 27.59 -31.34
C GLY A 20 -41.47 27.39 -31.31
N ILE A 21 -40.71 28.30 -31.94
CA ILE A 21 -39.23 28.23 -31.99
C ILE A 21 -38.62 28.34 -30.58
N PRO A 22 -38.99 29.32 -29.73
CA PRO A 22 -38.51 29.40 -28.35
C PRO A 22 -38.80 28.15 -27.50
N GLY A 23 -39.96 27.50 -27.69
CA GLY A 23 -40.31 26.30 -26.93
C GLY A 23 -39.40 25.11 -27.29
N VAL A 24 -39.13 24.92 -28.58
CA VAL A 24 -38.21 23.86 -29.06
C VAL A 24 -36.78 24.14 -28.62
N THR A 25 -36.31 25.40 -28.68
CA THR A 25 -34.95 25.72 -28.23
C THR A 25 -34.78 25.58 -26.72
N ALA A 26 -35.76 25.99 -25.91
CA ALA A 26 -35.71 25.83 -24.46
C ALA A 26 -35.68 24.34 -24.05
N THR A 27 -36.54 23.51 -24.65
CA THR A 27 -36.56 22.07 -24.38
C THR A 27 -35.27 21.37 -24.83
N ALA A 28 -34.77 21.69 -26.03
CA ALA A 28 -33.48 21.19 -26.50
C ALA A 28 -32.32 21.60 -25.58
N THR A 29 -32.34 22.83 -25.05
CA THR A 29 -31.33 23.33 -24.11
C THR A 29 -31.37 22.59 -22.78
N ILE A 30 -32.56 22.39 -22.21
CA ILE A 30 -32.73 21.61 -20.96
C ILE A 30 -32.26 20.17 -21.15
N LEU A 31 -32.62 19.54 -22.26
CA LEU A 31 -32.24 18.17 -22.56
C LEU A 31 -30.73 18.06 -22.80
N GLY A 32 -30.14 19.01 -23.53
CA GLY A 32 -28.70 19.13 -23.71
C GLY A 32 -27.95 19.30 -22.39
N ALA A 33 -28.44 20.17 -21.50
CA ALA A 33 -27.88 20.39 -20.17
C ALA A 33 -27.98 19.12 -19.29
N ALA A 34 -29.10 18.40 -19.35
CA ALA A 34 -29.29 17.15 -18.62
C ALA A 34 -28.31 16.07 -19.09
N VAL A 35 -28.15 15.90 -20.41
CA VAL A 35 -27.18 14.95 -20.99
C VAL A 35 -25.74 15.32 -20.60
N ALA A 36 -25.38 16.61 -20.70
CA ALA A 36 -24.07 17.09 -20.29
C ALA A 36 -23.80 16.80 -18.80
N TYR A 37 -24.77 17.08 -17.93
CA TYR A 37 -24.67 16.80 -16.50
C TYR A 37 -24.48 15.31 -16.20
N LEU A 38 -25.28 14.44 -16.82
CA LEU A 38 -25.16 12.99 -16.63
C LEU A 38 -23.82 12.45 -17.15
N SER A 39 -23.34 12.97 -18.29
CA SER A 39 -22.04 12.63 -18.85
C SER A 39 -20.90 13.01 -17.90
N THR A 40 -20.89 14.25 -17.41
CA THR A 40 -19.91 14.72 -16.43
C THR A 40 -19.95 13.89 -15.16
N ARG A 41 -21.14 13.64 -14.61
CA ARG A 41 -21.31 12.82 -13.39
C ARG A 41 -20.80 11.39 -13.59
N ALA A 42 -21.03 10.79 -14.75
CA ALA A 42 -20.52 9.45 -15.08
C ALA A 42 -19.00 9.45 -15.23
N SER A 43 -18.43 10.49 -15.86
CA SER A 43 -16.98 10.69 -15.97
C SER A 43 -16.33 10.84 -14.61
N ASP A 44 -16.86 11.70 -13.74
CA ASP A 44 -16.29 11.96 -12.42
C ASP A 44 -16.32 10.72 -11.54
N ARG A 45 -17.43 9.97 -11.55
CA ARG A 45 -17.52 8.68 -10.86
C ARG A 45 -16.47 7.68 -11.30
N ARG A 46 -16.13 7.64 -12.61
CA ARG A 46 -15.07 6.77 -13.11
C ARG A 46 -13.70 7.24 -12.64
N LYS A 47 -13.44 8.56 -12.66
CA LYS A 47 -12.19 9.14 -12.17
C LYS A 47 -11.98 8.87 -10.69
N THR A 48 -12.97 9.13 -9.83
CA THR A 48 -12.87 8.87 -8.39
C THR A 48 -12.56 7.40 -8.09
N LYS A 49 -13.23 6.46 -8.77
CA LYS A 49 -12.94 5.03 -8.61
C LYS A 49 -11.51 4.67 -8.99
N ILE A 50 -10.96 5.28 -10.05
CA ILE A 50 -9.58 5.05 -10.48
C ILE A 50 -8.60 5.67 -9.47
N GLU A 51 -8.88 6.86 -8.96
CA GLU A 51 -8.04 7.55 -7.97
C GLU A 51 -8.01 6.85 -6.62
N ASP A 52 -9.17 6.46 -6.08
CA ASP A 52 -9.28 5.72 -4.82
C ASP A 52 -8.49 4.41 -4.90
N ARG A 53 -8.59 3.75 -6.05
CA ARG A 53 -7.85 2.53 -6.31
C ARG A 53 -6.34 2.76 -6.39
N ARG A 54 -5.90 3.80 -7.12
CA ARG A 54 -4.47 4.16 -7.19
C ARG A 54 -3.90 4.51 -5.81
N ARG A 55 -4.69 5.18 -4.97
CA ARG A 55 -4.32 5.46 -3.57
C ARG A 55 -4.17 4.18 -2.77
N TRP A 56 -5.13 3.28 -2.86
CA TRP A 56 -5.05 1.97 -2.20
C TRP A 56 -3.81 1.16 -2.65
N ASP A 57 -3.54 1.09 -3.96
CA ASP A 57 -2.36 0.40 -4.50
C ASP A 57 -1.04 1.03 -3.99
N GLN A 58 -1.02 2.36 -3.89
CA GLN A 58 0.12 3.11 -3.37
C GLN A 58 0.34 2.86 -1.87
N ASP A 59 -0.73 2.85 -1.07
CA ASP A 59 -0.67 2.63 0.37
C ASP A 59 -0.21 1.19 0.68
N VAL A 60 -0.76 0.18 -0.01
CA VAL A 60 -0.32 -1.22 0.12
C VAL A 60 1.16 -1.37 -0.26
N ARG A 61 1.60 -0.74 -1.35
CA ARG A 61 3.02 -0.77 -1.76
C ARG A 61 3.92 -0.10 -0.72
N LYS A 62 3.53 1.06 -0.22
CA LYS A 62 4.29 1.83 0.76
C LYS A 62 4.46 1.03 2.06
N HIS A 63 3.36 0.60 2.66
CA HIS A 63 3.40 -0.15 3.92
C HIS A 63 4.03 -1.54 3.77
N GLY A 64 3.86 -2.18 2.60
CA GLY A 64 4.55 -3.42 2.29
C GLY A 64 6.07 -3.25 2.21
N ALA A 65 6.54 -2.14 1.62
CA ALA A 65 7.96 -1.82 1.58
C ALA A 65 8.53 -1.42 2.95
N GLU A 66 7.80 -0.62 3.73
CA GLU A 66 8.16 -0.26 5.10
C GLU A 66 8.29 -1.50 5.99
N PHE A 67 7.34 -2.44 5.89
CA PHE A 67 7.40 -3.71 6.60
C PHE A 67 8.64 -4.54 6.22
N LEU A 68 8.89 -4.74 4.92
CA LEU A 68 10.06 -5.51 4.47
C LEU A 68 11.37 -4.86 4.90
N SER A 69 11.48 -3.52 4.84
CA SER A 69 12.65 -2.78 5.33
C SER A 69 12.85 -2.95 6.83
N ALA A 70 11.77 -2.86 7.62
CA ALA A 70 11.85 -3.04 9.07
C ALA A 70 12.32 -4.47 9.46
N VAL A 71 11.89 -5.49 8.70
CA VAL A 71 12.38 -6.86 8.90
C VAL A 71 13.85 -6.99 8.51
N ASP A 72 14.26 -6.42 7.37
CA ASP A 72 15.66 -6.44 6.94
C ASP A 72 16.57 -5.73 7.98
N GLU A 73 16.16 -4.56 8.49
CA GLU A 73 16.87 -3.81 9.55
C GLU A 73 16.99 -4.61 10.86
N TYR A 74 15.97 -5.36 11.21
CA TYR A 74 16.02 -6.24 12.38
C TYR A 74 17.04 -7.37 12.22
N ILE A 75 17.09 -7.99 11.04
CA ILE A 75 18.05 -9.06 10.74
C ILE A 75 19.49 -8.50 10.77
N ASP A 76 19.70 -7.31 10.21
CA ASP A 76 21.00 -6.64 10.25
C ASP A 76 21.41 -6.26 11.68
N ALA A 77 20.48 -5.75 12.49
CA ALA A 77 20.73 -5.44 13.89
C ALA A 77 21.06 -6.70 14.71
N LEU A 78 20.35 -7.80 14.45
CA LEU A 78 20.59 -9.08 15.10
C LEU A 78 21.96 -9.64 14.73
N ASP A 79 22.35 -9.56 13.46
CA ASP A 79 23.66 -10.02 13.00
C ASP A 79 24.79 -9.16 13.56
N ALA A 80 24.64 -7.83 13.54
CA ALA A 80 25.59 -6.90 14.15
C ALA A 80 25.80 -7.21 15.65
N PHE A 81 24.70 -7.47 16.38
CA PHE A 81 24.74 -7.90 17.77
C PHE A 81 25.51 -9.22 17.94
N GLN A 82 25.18 -10.25 17.15
CA GLN A 82 25.85 -11.55 17.23
C GLN A 82 27.33 -11.50 16.89
N ARG A 83 27.72 -10.73 15.85
CA ARG A 83 29.12 -10.56 15.43
C ARG A 83 29.94 -9.88 16.53
N ARG A 84 29.43 -8.79 17.13
CA ARG A 84 30.12 -8.08 18.22
C ARG A 84 30.25 -8.94 19.47
N PHE A 85 29.17 -9.62 19.86
CA PHE A 85 29.20 -10.51 21.02
C PHE A 85 30.28 -11.60 20.89
N ARG A 86 30.51 -12.11 19.67
CA ARG A 86 31.60 -13.06 19.38
C ARG A 86 32.98 -12.42 19.36
N ALA A 87 33.13 -11.27 18.70
CA ALA A 87 34.41 -10.57 18.59
C ALA A 87 34.98 -10.22 19.97
N ASP A 88 34.11 -9.76 20.88
CA ASP A 88 34.51 -9.36 22.23
C ASP A 88 34.59 -10.54 23.22
N GLY A 89 34.24 -11.76 22.80
CA GLY A 89 34.22 -12.94 23.66
C GLY A 89 33.26 -12.79 24.85
N GLY A 90 32.18 -12.03 24.69
CA GLY A 90 31.27 -11.68 25.77
C GLY A 90 31.84 -10.69 26.80
N LYS A 91 32.96 -10.02 26.49
CA LYS A 91 33.45 -8.90 27.31
C LYS A 91 32.64 -7.65 27.01
N PHE A 92 32.31 -6.92 28.06
CA PHE A 92 31.40 -5.77 27.98
C PHE A 92 32.17 -4.50 28.27
N TYR A 93 32.29 -3.65 27.27
CA TYR A 93 32.84 -2.31 27.42
C TYR A 93 31.71 -1.35 27.80
N ILE A 94 32.08 -0.28 28.49
CA ILE A 94 31.19 0.85 28.71
C ILE A 94 31.29 1.73 27.47
N THR A 95 30.20 1.86 26.73
CA THR A 95 30.09 2.75 25.57
C THR A 95 29.17 3.90 25.94
N ARG A 96 29.48 5.11 25.46
CA ARG A 96 28.56 6.25 25.57
C ARG A 96 27.45 6.05 24.55
N ASP A 97 26.22 5.91 25.02
CA ASP A 97 25.05 5.86 24.16
C ASP A 97 24.76 7.28 23.62
N GLU A 98 24.79 7.45 22.31
CA GLU A 98 24.56 8.75 21.65
C GLU A 98 23.13 9.25 21.85
N ALA A 99 22.15 8.36 22.07
CA ALA A 99 20.76 8.74 22.22
C ALA A 99 20.43 9.28 23.62
N THR A 100 21.03 8.71 24.67
CA THR A 100 20.74 9.07 26.07
C THR A 100 21.85 9.82 26.78
N ASP A 101 23.00 10.00 26.11
CA ASP A 101 24.24 10.57 26.64
C ASP A 101 24.81 9.84 27.88
N ARG A 102 24.36 8.59 28.11
CA ARG A 102 24.76 7.80 29.27
C ARG A 102 25.83 6.80 28.91
N LEU A 103 26.71 6.54 29.88
CA LEU A 103 27.66 5.44 29.83
C LEU A 103 26.91 4.14 30.13
N MET A 104 26.72 3.31 29.10
CA MET A 104 26.03 2.02 29.21
C MET A 104 26.90 0.89 28.70
N PRO A 105 26.75 -0.34 29.22
CA PRO A 105 27.43 -1.48 28.65
C PRO A 105 26.99 -1.67 27.19
N THR A 106 27.92 -1.92 26.27
CA THR A 106 27.65 -2.02 24.82
C THR A 106 26.53 -3.02 24.48
N ILE A 107 26.35 -4.08 25.27
CA ILE A 107 25.22 -5.02 25.12
C ILE A 107 23.88 -4.30 25.17
N HIS A 108 23.70 -3.40 26.14
CA HIS A 108 22.41 -2.77 26.38
C HIS A 108 22.05 -1.86 25.21
N VAL A 109 23.03 -1.18 24.62
CA VAL A 109 22.84 -0.33 23.43
C VAL A 109 22.43 -1.19 22.23
N GLU A 110 23.14 -2.28 21.96
CA GLU A 110 22.81 -3.15 20.83
C GLU A 110 21.51 -3.94 21.04
N GLN A 111 21.23 -4.38 22.27
CA GLN A 111 19.96 -5.01 22.63
C GLN A 111 18.80 -4.02 22.53
N ALA A 112 19.01 -2.75 22.89
CA ALA A 112 18.02 -1.71 22.68
C ALA A 112 17.73 -1.52 21.19
N ARG A 113 18.75 -1.52 20.32
CA ARG A 113 18.55 -1.48 18.85
C ARG A 113 17.72 -2.65 18.33
N VAL A 114 18.04 -3.88 18.75
CA VAL A 114 17.26 -5.08 18.40
C VAL A 114 15.82 -4.97 18.87
N ASN A 115 15.60 -4.47 20.10
CA ASN A 115 14.26 -4.28 20.64
C ASN A 115 13.47 -3.17 19.89
N THR A 116 14.12 -2.06 19.54
CA THR A 116 13.53 -1.00 18.72
C THR A 116 13.11 -1.57 17.37
N ALA A 117 13.98 -2.30 16.68
CA ALA A 117 13.66 -2.91 15.39
C ALA A 117 12.47 -3.90 15.48
N LYS A 118 12.34 -4.67 16.57
CA LYS A 118 11.16 -5.51 16.81
C LYS A 118 9.86 -4.70 16.93
N VAL A 119 9.91 -3.57 17.62
CA VAL A 119 8.76 -2.67 17.74
C VAL A 119 8.39 -2.12 16.37
N THR A 120 9.38 -1.68 15.58
CA THR A 120 9.19 -1.18 14.22
C THR A 120 8.55 -2.22 13.30
N ILE A 121 8.97 -3.49 13.37
CA ILE A 121 8.30 -4.56 12.59
C ILE A 121 6.83 -4.70 12.99
N ARG A 122 6.52 -4.72 14.29
CA ARG A 122 5.14 -4.89 14.77
C ARG A 122 4.25 -3.71 14.36
N GLU A 123 4.78 -2.50 14.43
CA GLU A 123 4.10 -1.30 13.96
C GLU A 123 3.83 -1.38 12.46
N ALA A 124 4.87 -1.66 11.65
CA ALA A 124 4.73 -1.80 10.20
C ALA A 124 3.76 -2.92 9.80
N LEU A 125 3.80 -4.07 10.49
CA LEU A 125 2.86 -5.17 10.28
C LEU A 125 1.43 -4.77 10.62
N SER A 126 1.23 -4.04 11.73
CA SER A 126 -0.09 -3.52 12.13
C SER A 126 -0.67 -2.61 11.04
N HIS A 127 0.13 -1.66 10.54
CA HIS A 127 -0.28 -0.77 9.44
C HIS A 127 -0.62 -1.56 8.17
N LEU A 128 0.21 -2.53 7.80
CA LEU A 128 -0.05 -3.38 6.65
C LEU A 128 -1.33 -4.20 6.82
N SER A 129 -1.57 -4.75 8.02
CA SER A 129 -2.72 -5.63 8.31
C SER A 129 -4.07 -4.94 8.17
N PHE A 130 -4.12 -3.61 8.37
CA PHE A 130 -5.33 -2.82 8.23
C PHE A 130 -5.76 -2.62 6.77
N LEU A 131 -4.79 -2.63 5.84
CA LEU A 131 -5.00 -2.29 4.43
C LEU A 131 -4.89 -3.48 3.48
N ALA A 132 -4.06 -4.45 3.85
CA ALA A 132 -3.65 -5.55 2.98
C ALA A 132 -4.73 -6.64 2.86
N PRO A 133 -4.81 -7.31 1.69
CA PRO A 133 -5.56 -8.55 1.57
C PRO A 133 -5.06 -9.61 2.55
N ARG A 134 -5.96 -10.51 2.96
CA ARG A 134 -5.68 -11.57 3.94
C ARG A 134 -4.42 -12.39 3.63
N ALA A 135 -4.23 -12.79 2.36
CA ALA A 135 -3.06 -13.58 1.95
C ALA A 135 -1.72 -12.84 2.18
N LEU A 136 -1.68 -11.54 1.88
CA LEU A 136 -0.50 -10.72 2.15
C LEU A 136 -0.27 -10.57 3.66
N ASN A 137 -1.33 -10.33 4.43
CA ASN A 137 -1.23 -10.24 5.90
C ASN A 137 -0.72 -11.55 6.53
N GLU A 138 -1.24 -12.71 6.11
CA GLU A 138 -0.79 -14.02 6.57
C GLU A 138 0.69 -14.27 6.23
N SER A 139 1.11 -13.95 4.99
CA SER A 139 2.52 -14.09 4.59
C SER A 139 3.46 -13.16 5.38
N ALA A 140 3.05 -11.92 5.64
CA ALA A 140 3.81 -10.95 6.42
C ALA A 140 3.90 -11.38 7.89
N GLY A 141 2.80 -11.89 8.46
CA GLY A 141 2.79 -12.50 9.79
C GLY A 141 3.79 -13.65 9.90
N ASN A 142 3.77 -14.59 8.93
CA ASN A 142 4.72 -15.70 8.88
C ASN A 142 6.17 -15.23 8.82
N LEU A 143 6.49 -14.20 8.03
CA LEU A 143 7.84 -13.63 7.96
C LEU A 143 8.26 -13.00 9.28
N SER A 144 7.38 -12.24 9.92
CA SER A 144 7.63 -11.63 11.23
C SER A 144 7.87 -12.70 12.30
N ASP A 145 7.02 -13.73 12.33
CA ASP A 145 7.15 -14.85 13.26
C ASP A 145 8.41 -15.67 13.00
N PHE A 146 8.79 -15.86 11.74
CA PHE A 146 10.05 -16.51 11.37
C PHE A 146 11.26 -15.71 11.88
N ALA A 147 11.29 -14.40 11.60
CA ALA A 147 12.38 -13.51 11.99
C ALA A 147 12.50 -13.43 13.53
N MET A 148 11.39 -13.18 14.24
CA MET A 148 11.41 -13.00 15.69
C MET A 148 11.44 -14.32 16.48
N GLY A 149 10.89 -15.40 15.94
CA GLY A 149 10.80 -16.70 16.62
C GLY A 149 12.16 -17.39 16.74
N ARG A 150 13.08 -17.15 15.79
CA ARG A 150 14.44 -17.71 15.81
C ARG A 150 15.46 -16.92 16.62
N ASP A 151 15.13 -15.69 17.02
CA ASP A 151 15.92 -14.81 17.93
C ASP A 151 16.40 -15.52 19.20
N ARG A 152 15.62 -16.47 19.70
CA ARG A 152 15.89 -17.14 20.98
C ARG A 152 16.85 -18.33 20.90
N ARG A 153 17.15 -18.87 19.71
CA ARG A 153 17.80 -20.19 19.63
C ARG A 153 18.93 -20.33 18.60
N ASN A 154 18.98 -19.54 17.52
CA ASN A 154 19.89 -19.84 16.42
C ASN A 154 20.83 -18.69 16.04
N ARG A 155 22.08 -19.08 15.77
CA ARG A 155 23.07 -18.29 15.02
C ARG A 155 22.49 -17.93 13.65
N ILE A 156 22.74 -16.72 13.18
CA ILE A 156 22.55 -16.39 11.76
C ILE A 156 23.56 -17.22 10.97
N THR A 157 23.06 -18.31 10.39
CA THR A 157 23.79 -19.21 9.49
C THR A 157 23.39 -18.90 8.06
N GLU A 158 24.15 -19.42 7.10
CA GLU A 158 23.79 -19.35 5.69
C GLU A 158 22.44 -20.03 5.42
N GLU A 159 22.18 -21.17 6.06
CA GLU A 159 20.88 -21.87 6.01
C GLU A 159 19.73 -20.98 6.51
N PHE A 160 19.93 -20.28 7.62
CA PHE A 160 18.94 -19.31 8.12
C PHE A 160 18.67 -18.21 7.10
N MET A 161 19.72 -17.64 6.49
CA MET A 161 19.56 -16.56 5.51
C MET A 161 18.87 -17.05 4.24
N ASN A 162 19.14 -18.29 3.81
CA ASN A 162 18.46 -18.89 2.66
C ASN A 162 16.96 -19.09 2.93
N GLU A 163 16.60 -19.63 4.10
CA GLU A 163 15.20 -19.76 4.50
C GLU A 163 14.53 -18.38 4.67
N TYR A 164 15.21 -17.42 5.28
CA TYR A 164 14.72 -16.05 5.42
C TYR A 164 14.38 -15.44 4.06
N GLN A 165 15.29 -15.56 3.09
CA GLN A 165 15.05 -15.06 1.74
C GLN A 165 13.88 -15.77 1.07
N ALA A 166 13.73 -17.08 1.27
CA ALA A 166 12.58 -17.82 0.72
C ALA A 166 11.25 -17.28 1.25
N VAL A 167 11.10 -17.15 2.58
CA VAL A 167 9.88 -16.61 3.21
C VAL A 167 9.66 -15.14 2.82
N ARG A 168 10.73 -14.34 2.73
CA ARG A 168 10.67 -12.96 2.26
C ARG A 168 10.17 -12.87 0.82
N GLN A 169 10.58 -13.77 -0.07
CA GLN A 169 10.11 -13.80 -1.45
C GLN A 169 8.61 -14.15 -1.53
N GLU A 170 8.09 -14.97 -0.64
CA GLU A 170 6.64 -15.24 -0.58
C GLU A 170 5.85 -13.96 -0.32
N VAL A 171 6.29 -13.13 0.64
CA VAL A 171 5.67 -11.81 0.90
C VAL A 171 5.75 -10.91 -0.33
N VAL A 172 6.89 -10.87 -1.02
CA VAL A 172 7.06 -10.07 -2.25
C VAL A 172 6.10 -10.55 -3.36
N VAL A 173 5.91 -11.86 -3.49
CA VAL A 173 4.97 -12.44 -4.46
C VAL A 173 3.53 -12.06 -4.12
N GLU A 174 3.13 -12.18 -2.86
CA GLU A 174 1.78 -11.79 -2.42
C GLU A 174 1.55 -10.27 -2.52
N LEU A 175 2.56 -9.45 -2.25
CA LEU A 175 2.50 -8.00 -2.45
C LEU A 175 2.27 -7.65 -3.92
N ARG A 176 2.99 -8.31 -4.84
CA ARG A 176 2.80 -8.14 -6.28
C ARG A 176 1.42 -8.60 -6.72
N LYS A 177 0.90 -9.71 -6.17
CA LYS A 177 -0.47 -10.17 -6.43
C LYS A 177 -1.49 -9.15 -5.92
N ALA A 178 -1.34 -8.64 -4.70
CA ALA A 178 -2.25 -7.64 -4.13
C ALA A 178 -2.38 -6.40 -5.04
N ILE A 179 -1.26 -5.92 -5.59
CA ILE A 179 -1.24 -4.79 -6.52
C ILE A 179 -1.83 -5.16 -7.89
N LYS A 180 -1.57 -6.37 -8.41
CA LYS A 180 -2.05 -6.82 -9.73
C LYS A 180 -3.51 -7.29 -9.75
N VAL A 181 -4.01 -7.90 -8.69
CA VAL A 181 -5.34 -8.53 -8.62
C VAL A 181 -6.45 -7.53 -8.89
N VAL A 182 -6.19 -6.24 -8.69
CA VAL A 182 -7.18 -5.21 -8.98
C VAL A 182 -7.27 -4.90 -10.49
N GLU A 183 -6.25 -5.15 -11.32
CA GLU A 183 -6.20 -4.76 -12.77
C GLU A 183 -7.13 -5.54 -13.69
N ARG A 184 -7.86 -6.54 -13.18
CA ARG A 184 -8.90 -7.27 -13.91
C ARG A 184 -10.28 -6.81 -13.49
#